data_AF-A0AAU7PLD5-F1
#
_entry.id   AF-A0AAU7PLD5-F1
#
_cell.length_a   1.000
_cell.length_b   1.000
_cell.length_c   1.000
_cell.angle_alpha   90.00
_cell.angle_beta   90.00
_cell.angle_gamma   90.00
#
_symmetry.space_group_name_H-M   'P 1'
#
loop_
_entity.id
_entity.type
_entity.pdbx_description
1 polymer ?
#
loop_
_entity_poly.entity_id
_entity_poly.type
_entity_poly.pdbx_seq_one_letter_code
_entity_poly.pdbx_strand_id
1 'polypeptide(L)' 'MAGQYVIFECVGRLPEGQQNIWKRIFTEWFPSSGYEMTDGPQLEWYPEGDITSEEYRSEIWIPVRKKV' A
#
# COMPACT_ATOMS: atom_id res chain seq x y z
N MET A 1 20.75 4.78 8.13
CA MET A 1 19.79 5.67 7.44
C MET A 1 18.45 4.96 7.43
N ALA A 2 17.38 5.60 7.91
CA ALA A 2 16.04 5.04 7.81
C ALA A 2 15.41 5.45 6.47
N GLY A 3 14.85 4.50 5.72
CA GLY A 3 14.08 4.80 4.51
C GLY A 3 12.73 5.42 4.85
N GLN A 4 12.22 6.29 3.99
CA GLN A 4 10.85 6.80 4.12
C GLN A 4 9.88 5.78 3.51
N TYR A 5 8.76 5.54 4.20
CA TYR A 5 7.69 4.69 3.71
C TYR A 5 6.40 5.50 3.63
N VAL A 6 5.58 5.16 2.65
CA VAL A 6 4.16 5.52 2.64
C VAL A 6 3.36 4.27 2.96
N ILE A 7 2.42 4.42 3.88
CA ILE A 7 1.53 3.35 4.33
C ILE A 7 0.17 3.63 3.70
N PHE A 8 -0.36 2.63 3.01
CA PHE A 8 -1.69 2.67 2.40
C PHE A 8 -2.60 1.72 3.17
N GLU A 9 -3.66 2.28 3.75
CA GLU A 9 -4.73 1.47 4.34
C GLU A 9 -5.54 0.81 3.23
N CYS A 10 -5.75 -0.49 3.38
CA CYS A 10 -6.59 -1.31 2.52
C CYS A 10 -7.81 -1.75 3.31
N VAL A 11 -9.01 -1.48 2.78
CA VAL A 11 -10.28 -1.92 3.38
C VAL A 11 -11.01 -2.80 2.36
N GLY A 12 -11.41 -3.99 2.79
CA GLY A 12 -12.16 -4.94 1.95
C GLY A 12 -11.70 -6.38 2.11
N ARG A 13 -12.53 -7.30 1.61
CA ARG A 13 -12.25 -8.74 1.60
C ARG A 13 -10.94 -9.05 0.85
N LEU A 14 -10.19 -10.03 1.32
CA LEU A 14 -9.02 -10.52 0.58
C LEU A 14 -9.41 -11.53 -0.52
N PRO A 15 -8.70 -11.55 -1.67
CA PRO A 15 -7.59 -10.66 -2.04
C PRO A 15 -8.04 -9.33 -2.68
N GLU A 16 -9.33 -9.13 -2.89
CA GLU A 16 -9.88 -8.08 -3.75
C GLU A 16 -9.57 -6.66 -3.26
N GLY A 17 -9.75 -6.40 -1.96
CA GLY A 17 -9.44 -5.11 -1.34
C GLY A 17 -7.98 -4.70 -1.54
N GLN A 18 -7.06 -5.64 -1.30
CA GLN A 18 -5.62 -5.43 -1.47
C GLN A 18 -5.25 -5.14 -2.93
N GLN A 19 -5.76 -5.94 -3.87
CA GLN A 19 -5.47 -5.77 -5.30
C GLN A 19 -6.01 -4.45 -5.85
N ASN A 20 -7.19 -4.02 -5.40
CA ASN A 20 -7.76 -2.74 -5.77
C ASN A 20 -6.88 -1.58 -5.32
N ILE A 21 -6.34 -1.62 -4.10
CA ILE A 21 -5.44 -0.58 -3.60
C ILE A 21 -4.11 -0.60 -4.35
N TRP A 22 -3.49 -1.76 -4.58
CA TRP A 22 -2.28 -1.87 -5.41
C TRP A 22 -2.45 -1.22 -6.79
N LYS A 23 -3.57 -1.51 -7.46
CA LYS A 23 -3.89 -0.91 -8.76
C LYS A 23 -3.90 0.61 -8.66
N ARG A 24 -4.65 1.17 -7.71
CA ARG A 24 -4.77 2.63 -7.52
C ARG A 24 -3.45 3.28 -7.13
N ILE A 25 -2.63 2.62 -6.32
CA ILE A 25 -1.30 3.10 -5.97
C ILE A 25 -0.49 3.36 -7.24
N PHE A 26 -0.43 2.39 -8.16
CA PHE A 26 0.39 2.51 -9.37
C PHE A 26 -0.27 3.32 -10.50
N THR A 27 -1.59 3.31 -10.62
CA THR A 27 -2.30 4.00 -11.72
C THR A 27 -2.75 5.41 -11.37
N GLU A 28 -2.94 5.73 -10.10
CA GLU A 28 -3.49 7.03 -9.66
C GLU A 28 -2.50 7.77 -8.75
N TRP A 29 -2.02 7.12 -7.68
CA TRP A 29 -1.24 7.79 -6.65
C TRP A 29 0.18 8.12 -7.11
N PHE A 30 0.98 7.14 -7.56
CA PHE A 30 2.36 7.40 -8.00
C PHE A 30 2.49 8.44 -9.13
N PRO A 31 1.59 8.46 -10.15
CA PRO A 31 1.60 9.50 -11.16
C PRO A 31 1.36 10.91 -10.62
N SER A 32 0.62 11.07 -9.52
CA SER A 32 0.17 12.38 -8.99
C SER A 32 0.84 12.81 -7.68
N SER A 33 1.49 11.90 -6.95
CA SER A 33 1.91 12.15 -5.56
C SER A 33 3.18 12.98 -5.38
N GLY A 34 3.98 13.15 -6.44
CA GLY A 34 5.32 13.73 -6.34
C GLY A 34 6.34 12.82 -5.64
N TYR A 35 6.00 11.54 -5.41
CA TYR A 35 6.90 10.52 -4.88
C TYR A 35 7.24 9.47 -5.94
N GLU A 36 8.40 8.85 -5.78
CA GLU A 36 8.80 7.66 -6.53
C GLU A 36 9.22 6.55 -5.57
N MET A 37 9.05 5.30 -6.03
CA MET A 37 9.49 4.13 -5.29
C MET A 37 11.02 4.07 -5.23
N THR A 38 11.55 3.59 -4.12
CA THR A 38 12.99 3.40 -3.92
C THR A 38 13.33 1.92 -3.81
N ASP A 39 14.62 1.60 -3.98
CA ASP A 39 15.11 0.25 -3.73
C ASP A 39 14.97 -0.08 -2.23
N GLY A 40 14.09 -1.02 -1.93
CA GLY A 40 13.81 -1.46 -0.58
C GLY A 40 12.67 -2.49 -0.53
N PRO A 41 12.49 -3.17 0.60
CA PRO A 41 11.42 -4.14 0.76
C PRO A 41 10.06 -3.44 0.76
N GLN A 42 9.12 -3.98 -0.01
CA GLN A 42 7.70 -3.69 0.14
C GLN A 42 7.13 -4.65 1.19
N LEU A 43 6.25 -4.16 2.07
CA LEU A 43 5.64 -4.97 3.11
C LEU A 43 4.13 -4.94 2.97
N GLU A 44 3.50 -6.07 3.25
CA GLU A 44 2.06 -6.17 3.41
C GLU A 44 1.80 -6.64 4.85
N TRP A 45 0.97 -5.89 5.57
CA TRP A 45 0.60 -6.25 6.93
C TRP A 45 -0.87 -6.68 6.98
N TYR A 46 -1.07 -7.89 7.48
CA TYR A 46 -2.37 -8.54 7.60
C TYR A 46 -2.63 -8.82 9.08
N PRO A 47 -3.41 -7.97 9.78
CA PRO A 47 -3.79 -8.24 11.16
C PRO A 47 -4.71 -9.47 11.25
N GLU A 48 -4.78 -10.05 12.44
CA GLU A 48 -5.76 -11.11 12.74
C GLU A 48 -7.19 -10.60 12.56
N GLY A 49 -8.08 -11.45 12.01
CA GLY A 49 -9.47 -11.10 11.77
C GLY A 49 -10.14 -11.94 10.70
N ASP A 50 -11.40 -11.61 10.39
CA ASP A 50 -12.14 -12.21 9.28
C ASP A 50 -11.71 -11.59 7.95
N ILE A 51 -10.82 -12.29 7.24
CA ILE A 51 -10.30 -11.86 5.93
C ILE A 51 -11.35 -11.83 4.81
N THR A 52 -12.55 -12.38 5.04
CA THR A 52 -13.64 -12.40 4.07
C THR A 52 -14.59 -11.22 4.22
N SER A 53 -14.46 -10.45 5.29
CA SER A 53 -15.28 -9.27 5.58
C SER A 53 -14.94 -8.08 4.68
N GLU A 54 -15.97 -7.32 4.27
CA GLU A 54 -15.79 -6.00 3.62
C GLU A 54 -15.10 -4.98 4.52
N GLU A 55 -15.15 -5.19 5.83
CA GLU A 55 -14.55 -4.31 6.83
C GLU A 55 -13.15 -4.76 7.24
N TYR A 56 -12.61 -5.82 6.62
CA TYR A 56 -11.24 -6.27 6.90
C TYR A 56 -10.24 -5.17 6.51
N ARG A 57 -9.26 -4.92 7.39
CA ARG A 57 -8.26 -3.86 7.23
C ARG A 57 -6.87 -4.46 7.14
N SER A 58 -6.14 -4.13 6.10
CA SER A 58 -4.72 -4.47 5.91
C SER A 58 -3.95 -3.25 5.48
N GLU A 59 -2.63 -3.36 5.38
CA GLU A 59 -1.78 -2.26 4.97
C GLU A 59 -0.76 -2.66 3.90
N ILE A 60 -0.44 -1.72 3.02
CA ILE A 60 0.66 -1.82 2.05
C ILE A 60 1.68 -0.74 2.37
N TRP A 61 2.93 -1.14 2.54
CA TRP A 61 4.02 -0.25 2.91
C TRP A 61 5.03 -0.22 1.77
N ILE A 62 5.20 0.96 1.17
CA ILE A 62 6.10 1.13 0.02
C ILE A 62 7.21 2.11 0.36
N PRO A 63 8.48 1.74 0.18
CA PRO A 63 9.60 2.65 0.38
C PRO A 63 9.63 3.70 -0.74
N VAL A 64 9.66 4.98 -0.36
CA VAL A 64 9.58 6.10 -1.30
C VAL A 64 10.61 7.19 -1.04
N ARG A 65 10.82 8.05 -2.03
CA ARG A 65 11.46 9.36 -1.90
C ARG A 65 10.70 10.40 -2.73
N LYS A 66 10.90 11.69 -2.42
CA LYS A 66 10.36 12.77 -3.25
C LYS A 66 11.03 12.76 -4.62
N LYS A 67 10.23 12.93 -5.68
CA LYS A 67 10.73 13.21 -7.03
C LYS A 67 11.43 14.57 -7.01
N VAL A 68 12.60 14.63 -7.66
CA VAL A 68 13.37 15.86 -7.87
C VAL A 68 12.89 16.55 -9.14
#